data_AF-A0A9P4NL12-F1
#
_entry.id   AF-A0A9P4NL12-F1
#
_cell.length_a   1.000
_cell.length_b   1.000
_cell.length_c   1.000
_cell.angle_alpha   90.00
_cell.angle_beta   90.00
_cell.angle_gamma   90.00
#
_symmetry.space_group_name_H-M   'P 1'
#
loop_
_entity.id
_entity.type
_entity.pdbx_description
1 polymer ?
#
loop_
_entity_poly.entity_id
_entity_poly.type
_entity_poly.pdbx_seq_one_letter_code
_entity_poly.pdbx_strand_id
1 'polypeptide(L)'
;MTVKGYFSLAQANFTSTSRQRYGQDYYDERMQASRTVMIGQNDDEVGRFTMSRASAENGTKEGSDLPPDAKDEDERKEKIDPRPVDPISWFGILVPPALRSAQSRFVNAVEGSIPRVATLAKELRTIEIEIGRARKAIKKLDKG
;
A
#
# COMPACT_ATOMS: atom_id res chain seq x y z
N MET A 1 -6.80 10.92 -12.27
CA MET A 1 -5.90 10.98 -11.10
C MET A 1 -4.55 10.32 -11.39
N THR A 2 -4.54 9.09 -11.91
CA THR A 2 -3.31 8.33 -12.26
C THR A 2 -2.63 8.77 -13.56
N VAL A 3 -3.38 9.08 -14.63
CA VAL A 3 -2.85 9.58 -15.92
C VAL A 3 -1.98 10.83 -15.74
N LYS A 4 -2.45 11.73 -14.86
CA LYS A 4 -1.72 12.93 -14.45
C LYS A 4 -0.39 12.58 -13.77
N GLY A 5 -0.32 11.50 -12.99
CA GLY A 5 0.92 11.00 -12.39
C GLY A 5 1.93 10.55 -13.44
N TYR A 6 1.49 9.74 -14.40
CA TYR A 6 2.33 9.28 -15.52
C TYR A 6 2.85 10.43 -16.37
N PHE A 7 2.02 11.44 -16.66
CA PHE A 7 2.46 12.62 -17.39
C PHE A 7 3.56 13.39 -16.64
N SER A 8 3.39 13.60 -15.32
CA SER A 8 4.41 14.25 -14.49
C SER A 8 5.72 13.43 -14.43
N LEU A 9 5.61 12.10 -14.39
CA LEU A 9 6.79 11.22 -14.46
C LEU A 9 7.50 11.31 -15.81
N ALA A 10 6.74 11.32 -16.91
CA ALA A 10 7.28 11.50 -18.25
C ALA A 10 7.99 12.85 -18.40
N GLN A 11 7.40 13.93 -17.86
CA GLN A 11 8.00 15.25 -17.84
C GLN A 11 9.30 15.27 -17.01
N ALA A 12 9.34 14.61 -15.85
CA ALA A 12 10.55 14.48 -15.05
C ALA A 12 11.65 13.74 -15.82
N ASN A 13 11.29 12.63 -16.49
CA ASN A 13 12.24 11.87 -17.30
C ASN A 13 12.77 12.65 -18.51
N PHE A 14 11.94 13.47 -19.15
CA PHE A 14 12.35 14.30 -20.29
C PHE A 14 13.31 15.42 -19.89
N THR A 15 13.09 16.02 -18.72
CA THR A 15 13.90 17.12 -18.19
C THR A 15 15.09 16.66 -17.34
N SER A 16 15.30 15.34 -17.23
CA SER A 16 16.39 14.77 -16.45
C SER A 16 17.73 15.13 -17.07
N THR A 17 18.58 15.81 -16.30
CA THR A 17 19.97 16.13 -16.71
C THR A 17 20.84 14.88 -16.70
N SER A 18 20.52 13.89 -15.85
CA SER A 18 21.13 12.57 -15.93
C SER A 18 20.53 11.80 -17.10
N ARG A 19 21.37 11.10 -17.88
CA ARG A 19 20.89 10.20 -18.94
C ARG A 19 20.06 9.02 -18.41
N GLN A 20 20.03 8.84 -17.09
CA GLN A 20 19.20 7.86 -16.41
C GLN A 20 17.76 8.35 -16.22
N ARG A 21 16.82 7.42 -16.39
CA ARG A 21 15.40 7.62 -16.14
C ARG A 21 15.11 7.37 -14.66
N TYR A 22 14.20 8.15 -14.09
CA TYR A 22 13.68 7.89 -12.76
C TYR A 22 12.90 6.57 -12.80
N GLY A 23 13.42 5.58 -12.09
CA GLY A 23 12.91 4.22 -12.12
C GLY A 23 13.69 3.31 -11.17
N GLN A 24 13.52 2.01 -11.37
CA GLN A 24 14.06 0.98 -10.48
C GLN A 24 15.58 0.99 -10.33
N ASP A 25 16.31 1.59 -11.28
CA ASP A 25 17.77 1.69 -11.23
C ASP A 25 18.28 2.57 -10.08
N TYR A 26 17.39 3.35 -9.45
CA TYR A 26 17.68 4.14 -8.24
C TYR A 26 17.25 3.44 -6.95
N TYR A 27 16.69 2.24 -7.02
CA TYR A 27 16.30 1.50 -5.83
C TYR A 27 17.54 0.91 -5.15
N ASP A 28 17.66 1.14 -3.85
CA ASP A 28 18.64 0.45 -3.00
C ASP A 28 17.97 -0.79 -2.36
N GLU A 29 18.79 -1.71 -1.82
CA GLU A 29 18.37 -2.94 -1.14
C GLU A 29 17.43 -2.67 0.05
N ARG A 30 17.39 -1.42 0.52
CA ARG A 30 16.54 -0.94 1.61
C ARG A 30 15.13 -0.55 1.15
N MET A 31 14.77 -0.76 -0.11
CA MET A 31 13.45 -0.38 -0.61
C MET A 31 12.34 -1.16 0.09
N GLN A 32 11.51 -0.43 0.85
CA GLN A 32 10.31 -0.96 1.49
C GLN A 32 9.05 -0.26 0.98
N ALA A 33 7.94 -0.99 0.95
CA ALA A 33 6.65 -0.43 0.59
C ALA A 33 6.21 0.60 1.64
N SER A 34 6.04 1.85 1.22
CA SER A 34 5.55 2.92 2.10
C SER A 34 4.04 2.87 2.36
N ARG A 35 3.28 2.17 1.49
CA ARG A 35 1.84 1.98 1.58
C ARG A 35 1.53 0.51 1.36
N THR A 36 0.73 -0.06 2.23
CA THR A 36 0.31 -1.46 2.19
C THR A 36 -1.20 -1.52 2.14
N VAL A 37 -1.74 -2.42 1.32
CA VAL A 37 -3.19 -2.66 1.27
C VAL A 37 -3.51 -3.84 2.19
N MET A 38 -4.44 -3.63 3.12
CA MET A 38 -4.99 -4.66 3.99
C MET A 38 -6.39 -5.04 3.49
N ILE A 39 -6.70 -6.32 3.54
CA ILE A 39 -8.00 -6.85 3.19
C ILE A 39 -8.69 -7.23 4.49
N GLY A 40 -9.60 -6.38 4.96
CA GLY A 40 -10.46 -6.69 6.11
C GLY A 40 -11.64 -7.54 5.65
N GLN A 41 -12.09 -8.51 6.43
CA GLN A 41 -13.39 -9.14 6.22
C GLN A 41 -14.45 -8.31 6.96
N ASN A 42 -15.50 -7.90 6.25
CA ASN A 42 -16.69 -7.32 6.87
C ASN A 42 -17.75 -8.42 7.04
N ASP A 43 -18.74 -8.17 7.88
CA ASP A 43 -19.90 -9.06 8.10
C ASP A 43 -20.65 -9.41 6.79
N ASP A 44 -20.54 -8.57 5.75
CA ASP A 44 -21.14 -8.78 4.44
C ASP A 44 -20.41 -9.83 3.55
N GLU A 45 -19.48 -10.63 4.10
CA GLU A 45 -18.57 -11.57 3.40
C GLU A 45 -17.66 -10.97 2.31
N VAL A 46 -17.87 -9.71 1.93
CA VAL A 46 -17.05 -9.01 0.95
C VAL A 46 -15.88 -8.33 1.65
N GLY A 47 -14.69 -8.95 1.55
CA GLY A 47 -13.51 -8.33 2.14
C GLY A 47 -13.16 -6.98 1.50
N ARG A 48 -13.06 -5.94 2.32
CA ARG A 48 -12.84 -4.54 1.96
C ARG A 48 -11.35 -4.22 1.90
N PHE A 49 -10.94 -3.53 0.84
CA PHE A 49 -9.56 -3.07 0.70
C PHE A 49 -9.40 -1.76 1.46
N THR A 50 -8.56 -1.78 2.49
CA THR A 50 -8.16 -0.59 3.27
C THR A 50 -6.67 -0.38 3.08
N MET A 51 -6.21 0.86 3.17
CA MET A 51 -4.80 1.15 3.00
C MET A 51 -4.20 1.60 4.33
N SER A 52 -3.08 0.98 4.69
CA SER A 52 -2.27 1.36 5.84
C SER A 52 -0.97 2.01 5.34
N ARG A 53 -0.57 3.10 6.00
CA ARG A 53 0.75 3.67 5.78
C ARG A 53 1.74 2.88 6.63
N ALA A 54 2.88 2.51 6.04
CA ALA A 54 4.00 2.00 6.82
C ALA A 54 4.54 3.15 7.68
N SER A 55 4.00 3.30 8.89
CA SER A 55 4.52 4.15 9.96
C SER A 55 4.51 3.29 11.22
N ALA A 56 5.55 3.43 12.02
CA ALA A 56 5.86 2.60 13.18
C ALA A 56 4.77 2.63 14.26
N GLU A 57 3.76 1.78 14.14
CA GLU A 57 2.86 1.41 15.22
C GLU A 57 2.74 -0.12 15.26
N ASN A 58 3.65 -0.74 15.99
CA ASN A 58 3.35 -2.01 16.66
C ASN A 58 3.12 -1.68 18.13
N GLY A 59 1.85 -1.78 18.53
CA GLY A 59 1.35 -1.46 19.85
C GLY A 59 2.03 -2.25 20.97
N THR A 60 2.41 -1.52 22.01
CA THR A 60 2.61 -2.03 23.36
C THR A 60 1.30 -2.71 23.80
N LYS A 61 1.38 -4.02 24.05
CA LYS A 61 0.32 -4.78 24.72
C LYS A 61 0.23 -4.34 26.18
N GLU A 62 -0.98 -4.06 26.65
CA GLU A 62 -1.30 -3.97 28.07
C GLU A 62 -1.10 -5.33 28.77
N GLY A 63 -0.65 -5.27 30.03
CA GLY A 63 -0.91 -6.31 31.04
C GLY A 63 0.32 -7.04 31.58
N SER A 64 0.91 -6.55 32.68
CA SER A 64 0.93 -7.24 34.00
C SER A 64 2.05 -6.73 34.91
N ASP A 65 1.72 -6.70 36.19
CA ASP A 65 2.40 -6.10 37.33
C ASP A 65 3.73 -6.75 37.78
N LEU A 66 4.68 -5.89 38.23
CA LEU A 66 5.73 -6.08 39.27
C LEU A 66 6.97 -6.99 38.99
N PRO A 67 8.09 -6.85 39.75
CA PRO A 67 9.00 -5.72 39.93
C PRO A 67 10.50 -6.12 39.68
N PRO A 68 11.50 -5.22 39.84
CA PRO A 68 12.82 -5.33 39.19
C PRO A 68 13.89 -5.94 40.10
N ASP A 69 14.71 -6.87 39.58
CA ASP A 69 16.14 -6.91 39.91
C ASP A 69 16.95 -7.80 38.95
N ALA A 70 18.25 -7.55 38.93
CA ALA A 70 19.36 -8.29 38.32
C ALA A 70 19.90 -7.76 36.96
N LYS A 71 21.05 -7.11 37.13
CA LYS A 71 22.08 -6.76 36.15
C LYS A 71 22.47 -7.94 35.28
N ASP A 72 22.62 -7.70 33.98
CA ASP A 72 23.77 -8.16 33.21
C ASP A 72 23.92 -7.29 31.95
N GLU A 73 25.08 -6.64 31.89
CA GLU A 73 25.62 -5.95 30.72
C GLU A 73 26.14 -7.01 29.76
N ASP A 74 25.55 -7.17 28.58
CA ASP A 74 26.33 -7.38 27.35
C ASP A 74 25.50 -7.27 26.05
N GLU A 75 26.04 -6.46 25.14
CA GLU A 75 25.83 -6.42 23.69
C GLU A 75 24.40 -6.56 23.11
N ARG A 76 23.55 -5.55 23.34
CA ARG A 76 22.44 -5.27 22.42
C ARG A 76 22.94 -4.39 21.27
N LYS A 77 23.37 -5.02 20.17
CA LYS A 77 23.34 -4.35 18.85
C LYS A 77 21.89 -3.98 18.57
N GLU A 78 21.54 -2.73 18.83
CA GLU A 78 20.27 -2.14 18.44
C GLU A 78 20.13 -2.30 16.92
N LYS A 79 19.29 -3.25 16.50
CA LYS A 79 18.74 -3.24 15.15
C LYS A 79 17.85 -2.01 15.09
N ILE A 80 18.43 -0.89 14.66
CA ILE A 80 17.66 0.29 14.29
C ILE A 80 16.82 -0.16 13.10
N ASP A 81 15.57 -0.57 13.35
CA ASP A 81 14.61 -0.81 12.28
C ASP A 81 14.52 0.50 11.50
N PRO A 82 15.02 0.54 10.25
CA PRO A 82 15.13 1.80 9.55
C PRO A 82 13.70 2.28 9.29
N ARG A 83 13.39 3.47 9.79
CA ARG A 83 12.15 4.19 9.44
C ARG A 83 12.00 4.11 7.92
N PRO A 84 10.79 3.85 7.39
CA PRO A 84 10.58 3.80 5.95
C PRO A 84 10.97 5.15 5.36
N VAL A 85 12.16 5.18 4.76
CA VAL A 85 12.74 6.37 4.14
C VAL A 85 11.83 6.76 3.00
N ASP A 86 11.50 8.05 2.90
CA ASP A 86 10.68 8.52 1.78
C ASP A 86 11.37 8.14 0.47
N PRO A 87 10.74 7.30 -0.38
CA PRO A 87 11.39 6.77 -1.58
C PRO A 87 11.78 7.88 -2.57
N ILE A 88 11.24 9.08 -2.42
CA ILE A 88 11.67 10.21 -3.25
C ILE A 88 13.13 10.61 -3.02
N SER A 89 13.66 10.37 -1.82
CA SER A 89 15.04 10.73 -1.46
C SER A 89 16.09 9.85 -2.13
N TRP A 90 15.71 8.69 -2.65
CA TRP A 90 16.61 7.79 -3.37
C TRP A 90 17.05 8.34 -4.73
N PHE A 91 16.32 9.35 -5.26
CA PHE A 91 16.66 10.01 -6.53
C PHE A 91 17.65 11.19 -6.36
N GLY A 92 18.32 11.27 -5.21
CA GLY A 92 19.32 12.28 -4.90
C GLY A 92 18.77 13.55 -4.24
N ILE A 93 19.66 14.49 -3.93
CA ILE A 93 19.33 15.71 -3.17
C ILE A 93 18.43 16.66 -3.98
N LEU A 94 18.65 16.74 -5.29
CA LEU A 94 17.93 17.65 -6.18
C LEU A 94 16.83 16.93 -6.97
N VAL A 95 15.75 16.55 -6.30
CA VAL A 95 14.61 15.93 -6.96
C VAL A 95 13.78 16.96 -7.76
N PRO A 96 13.54 16.76 -9.08
CA PRO A 96 12.74 17.67 -9.88
C PRO A 96 11.30 17.83 -9.35
N PRO A 97 10.71 19.04 -9.44
CA PRO A 97 9.32 19.28 -9.01
C PRO A 97 8.29 18.37 -9.69
N ALA A 98 8.54 18.01 -10.95
CA ALA A 98 7.70 17.08 -11.70
C ALA A 98 7.70 15.67 -11.11
N LEU A 99 8.84 15.21 -10.57
CA LEU A 99 8.94 13.90 -9.92
C LEU A 99 8.20 13.89 -8.58
N ARG A 100 8.32 14.97 -7.78
CA ARG A 100 7.53 15.13 -6.54
C ARG A 100 6.03 15.14 -6.84
N SER A 101 5.63 15.86 -7.88
CA SER A 101 4.24 15.90 -8.35
C SER A 101 3.75 14.53 -8.80
N ALA A 102 4.59 13.74 -9.49
CA ALA A 102 4.26 12.38 -9.87
C ALA A 102 4.04 11.50 -8.63
N GLN A 103 4.96 11.54 -7.66
CA GLN A 103 4.84 10.80 -6.41
C GLN A 103 3.53 11.14 -5.69
N SER A 104 3.23 12.41 -5.43
CA SER A 104 1.99 12.82 -4.75
C SER A 104 0.73 12.34 -5.48
N ARG A 105 0.74 12.35 -6.82
CA ARG A 105 -0.38 11.86 -7.63
C ARG A 105 -0.58 10.36 -7.51
N PHE A 106 0.50 9.58 -7.52
CA PHE A 106 0.42 8.13 -7.34
C PHE A 106 0.03 7.74 -5.93
N VAL A 107 0.59 8.43 -4.93
CA VAL A 107 0.19 8.29 -3.52
C VAL A 107 -1.32 8.47 -3.43
N ASN A 108 -1.86 9.64 -3.79
CA ASN A 108 -3.30 9.90 -3.71
C ASN A 108 -4.17 8.87 -4.46
N ALA A 109 -3.67 8.31 -5.56
CA ALA A 109 -4.39 7.27 -6.29
C ALA A 109 -4.47 5.96 -5.50
N VAL A 110 -3.36 5.54 -4.88
CA VAL A 110 -3.25 4.33 -4.04
C VAL A 110 -3.96 4.52 -2.70
N GLU A 111 -3.94 5.73 -2.13
CA GLU A 111 -4.62 6.03 -0.85
C GLU A 111 -6.13 6.23 -1.00
N GLY A 112 -6.59 6.65 -2.18
CA GLY A 112 -8.00 6.96 -2.42
C GLY A 112 -8.68 6.04 -3.43
N SER A 113 -8.40 6.28 -4.71
CA SER A 113 -9.21 5.72 -5.80
C SER A 113 -9.05 4.21 -5.99
N ILE A 114 -7.84 3.67 -5.83
CA ILE A 114 -7.54 2.28 -6.17
C ILE A 114 -8.23 1.29 -5.20
N PRO A 115 -8.10 1.44 -3.87
CA PRO A 115 -8.78 0.54 -2.93
C PRO A 115 -10.31 0.59 -3.07
N ARG A 116 -10.87 1.76 -3.36
CA ARG A 116 -12.31 1.92 -3.59
C ARG A 116 -12.77 1.15 -4.83
N VAL A 117 -12.08 1.30 -5.96
CA VAL A 117 -12.43 0.59 -7.20
C VAL A 117 -12.23 -0.91 -7.03
N ALA A 118 -11.15 -1.34 -6.36
CA ALA A 118 -10.90 -2.76 -6.08
C ALA A 118 -12.01 -3.37 -5.20
N THR A 119 -12.46 -2.63 -4.17
CA THR A 119 -13.59 -3.05 -3.32
C THR A 119 -14.86 -3.20 -4.14
N LEU A 120 -15.23 -2.18 -4.91
CA LEU A 120 -16.43 -2.21 -5.75
C LEU A 120 -16.40 -3.36 -6.78
N ALA A 121 -15.26 -3.58 -7.44
CA ALA A 121 -15.11 -4.66 -8.41
C ALA A 121 -15.31 -6.04 -7.76
N LYS A 122 -14.89 -6.21 -6.50
CA LYS A 122 -15.12 -7.43 -5.73
C LYS A 122 -16.59 -7.60 -5.36
N GLU A 123 -17.23 -6.54 -4.87
CA GLU A 123 -18.68 -6.54 -4.55
C GLU A 123 -19.51 -6.96 -5.77
N LEU A 124 -19.25 -6.36 -6.94
CA LEU A 124 -19.93 -6.72 -8.19
C LEU A 124 -19.76 -8.19 -8.55
N ARG A 125 -18.55 -8.73 -8.41
CA ARG A 125 -18.27 -10.13 -8.69
C ARG A 125 -19.03 -11.08 -7.75
N THR A 126 -19.17 -10.73 -6.49
CA THR A 126 -19.96 -11.52 -5.52
C THR A 126 -21.43 -11.55 -5.95
N ILE A 127 -22.00 -10.38 -6.29
CA ILE A 127 -23.38 -10.26 -6.75
C ILE A 127 -23.61 -11.06 -8.04
N GLU A 128 -22.69 -11.02 -9.00
CA GLU A 128 -22.78 -11.81 -10.23
C GLU A 128 -22.86 -13.32 -9.97
N ILE A 129 -22.08 -13.82 -9.00
CA ILE A 129 -22.09 -15.22 -8.59
C ILE A 129 -23.44 -15.59 -7.97
N GLU A 130 -23.98 -14.74 -7.09
CA GLU A 130 -25.27 -14.96 -6.44
C GLU A 130 -26.42 -15.00 -7.44
N ILE A 131 -26.46 -14.04 -8.37
CA ILE A 131 -27.44 -14.02 -9.47
C ILE A 131 -27.32 -15.30 -10.29
N GLY A 132 -26.10 -15.74 -10.61
CA GLY A 132 -25.84 -16.99 -11.32
C GLY A 132 -26.39 -18.22 -10.58
N ARG A 133 -26.22 -18.28 -9.26
CA ARG A 133 -26.73 -19.37 -8.41
C ARG A 133 -28.26 -19.35 -8.33
N ALA A 134 -28.87 -18.18 -8.09
CA ALA A 134 -30.31 -18.02 -8.03
C ALA A 134 -30.99 -18.43 -9.34
N ARG A 135 -30.45 -18.00 -10.49
CA ARG A 135 -30.96 -18.42 -11.82
C ARG A 135 -30.89 -19.92 -12.04
N LYS A 136 -29.82 -20.58 -11.58
CA LYS A 136 -29.70 -22.05 -11.65
C LYS A 136 -30.72 -22.75 -10.75
N ALA A 137 -30.99 -22.21 -9.57
CA ALA A 137 -31.97 -22.78 -8.63
C ALA A 137 -33.40 -22.68 -9.19
N ILE A 138 -33.80 -21.52 -9.72
CA ILE A 138 -35.11 -21.32 -10.36
C ILE A 138 -35.30 -22.31 -11.50
N LYS A 139 -34.31 -22.44 -12.39
CA LYS A 139 -34.37 -23.39 -13.52
C LYS A 139 -34.49 -24.86 -13.08
N LYS A 140 -34.00 -25.21 -11.88
CA LYS A 140 -34.11 -26.57 -11.34
C LYS A 140 -35.51 -26.83 -10.79
N LEU A 141 -36.12 -25.83 -10.15
CA LEU A 141 -37.48 -25.90 -9.62
C LEU A 141 -38.53 -25.94 -10.75
N ASP A 142 -38.34 -25.18 -11.83
CA ASP A 142 -39.24 -25.21 -13.00
C ASP A 142 -39.21 -26.54 -13.79
N LYS A 143 -38.23 -27.41 -13.51
CA LYS A 143 -38.05 -28.71 -14.19
C LYS A 143 -38.50 -29.91 -13.36
N GLY A 144 -38.86 -29.71 -12.09
CA GLY A 144 -39.42 -30.74 -11.21
C GLY A 144 -40.92 -30.59 -11.11
#